data_AF-A0A2V2ALF4-F1
#
_entry.id   AF-A0A2V2ALF4-F1
#
_cell.length_a   1.000
_cell.length_b   1.000
_cell.length_c   1.000
_cell.angle_alpha   90.00
_cell.angle_beta   90.00
_cell.angle_gamma   90.00
#
_symmetry.space_group_name_H-M   'P 1'
#
loop_
_entity.id
_entity.type
_entity.pdbx_description
1 polymer ?
#
loop_
_entity_poly.entity_id
_entity_poly.type
_entity_poly.pdbx_seq_one_letter_code
_entity_poly.pdbx_strand_id
1 'polypeptide(L)'
;MPRLLRYTLLSLLTVIGFFALLIYNLTWRPDAKEVLPVSCNAHAPTLVPGQALKVMIWNVQYLAGKRYVFWNDLAQGDDESPTPEDMAFSLDEVARVIRDENPDVVLLQELDDGAKASDYQNQFKLLQERVADLYPCSARAFDWKADFVPDPHISGSVGRQLATLSRYQIEHAERLQLPVEPANFISRQFKPKNAVLVTYLPLNDGGQMALLNTHLDRATQPDETLQAQVTAVAKVLDKFESRGTPWLIGGDFNLLPLGQFRRLPDEQRTPYSADSALHVLWDKYPMIPTNNEASGVDRAQWLTHYPNDPGLSGPDRTVDYLFYSPSIKRVEATVRQDDTLRISDHLPVIARFLLPAN
;
A
#
# COMPACT_ATOMS: atom_id res chain seq x y z
N MET A 1 -21.56 -38.37 33.95
CA MET A 1 -22.27 -37.55 32.95
C MET A 1 -23.40 -38.35 32.34
N PRO A 2 -24.63 -37.84 32.32
CA PRO A 2 -25.75 -38.52 31.67
C PRO A 2 -25.46 -38.69 30.17
N ARG A 3 -25.94 -39.78 29.56
CA ARG A 3 -25.68 -40.10 28.14
C ARG A 3 -26.04 -38.94 27.21
N LEU A 4 -27.16 -38.27 27.49
CA LEU A 4 -27.62 -37.09 26.74
C LEU A 4 -26.58 -35.98 26.73
N LEU A 5 -26.05 -35.60 27.89
CA LEU A 5 -25.02 -34.55 28.02
C LEU A 5 -23.75 -34.89 27.23
N ARG A 6 -23.35 -36.17 27.18
CA ARG A 6 -22.19 -36.62 26.38
C ARG A 6 -22.44 -36.44 24.88
N TYR A 7 -23.61 -36.82 24.38
CA TYR A 7 -23.95 -36.64 22.96
C TYR A 7 -24.08 -35.16 22.59
N THR A 8 -24.68 -34.35 23.46
CA THR A 8 -24.77 -32.89 23.25
C THR A 8 -23.39 -32.25 23.19
N LEU A 9 -22.49 -32.59 24.12
CA LEU A 9 -21.13 -32.06 24.12
C LEU A 9 -20.33 -32.54 22.90
N LEU A 10 -20.43 -33.81 22.52
CA LEU A 10 -19.76 -34.33 21.33
C LEU A 10 -20.25 -33.63 20.05
N SER A 11 -21.56 -33.40 19.95
CA SER A 11 -22.16 -32.67 18.82
C SER A 11 -21.66 -31.23 18.78
N LEU A 12 -21.63 -30.54 19.92
CA LEU A 12 -21.13 -29.18 20.03
C LEU A 12 -19.64 -29.09 19.64
N LEU A 13 -18.80 -30.02 20.12
CA LEU A 13 -17.38 -30.08 19.76
C LEU A 13 -17.18 -30.36 18.27
N THR A 14 -18.02 -31.20 17.67
CA THR A 14 -17.97 -31.49 16.23
C THR A 14 -18.31 -30.24 15.42
N VAL A 15 -19.35 -29.49 15.82
CA VAL A 15 -19.74 -28.23 15.17
C VAL A 15 -18.64 -27.17 15.31
N ILE A 16 -18.06 -27.01 16.51
CA ILE A 16 -16.94 -26.08 16.73
C ILE A 16 -15.73 -26.48 15.87
N GLY A 17 -15.39 -27.77 15.83
CA GLY A 17 -14.29 -28.29 15.01
C GLY A 17 -14.53 -28.05 13.52
N PHE A 18 -15.76 -28.24 13.04
CA PHE A 18 -16.15 -27.94 11.67
C PHE A 18 -15.97 -26.45 11.33
N PHE A 19 -16.47 -25.54 12.18
CA PHE A 19 -16.32 -24.11 11.94
C PHE A 19 -14.86 -23.64 12.04
N ALA A 20 -14.09 -24.19 12.97
CA ALA A 20 -12.65 -23.90 13.07
C ALA A 20 -11.91 -24.35 11.80
N LEU A 21 -12.21 -25.54 11.28
CA LEU A 21 -11.66 -26.02 10.02
C LEU A 21 -12.12 -25.16 8.83
N LEU A 22 -13.37 -24.74 8.80
CA LEU A 22 -13.91 -23.89 7.75
C LEU A 22 -13.18 -22.53 7.72
N ILE A 23 -13.11 -21.84 8.85
CA ILE A 23 -12.32 -20.59 8.98
C ILE A 23 -10.87 -20.85 8.59
N TYR A 24 -10.32 -22.01 8.98
CA TYR A 24 -8.95 -22.37 8.61
C TYR A 24 -8.71 -22.45 7.12
N ASN A 25 -9.64 -23.01 6.35
CA ASN A 25 -9.50 -23.13 4.90
C ASN A 25 -9.85 -21.83 4.16
N LEU A 26 -10.77 -21.00 4.69
CA LEU A 26 -11.21 -19.78 4.02
C LEU A 26 -10.27 -18.58 4.22
N THR A 27 -9.41 -18.62 5.24
CA THR A 27 -8.58 -17.47 5.63
C THR A 27 -7.11 -17.70 5.31
N TRP A 28 -6.47 -16.63 4.85
CA TRP A 28 -5.03 -16.63 4.61
C TRP A 28 -4.26 -16.33 5.91
N ARG A 29 -3.16 -17.07 6.12
CA ARG A 29 -2.28 -16.92 7.26
C ARG A 29 -0.84 -16.85 6.79
N PRO A 30 -0.34 -15.65 6.46
CA PRO A 30 1.05 -15.50 6.08
C PRO A 30 1.99 -15.72 7.25
N ASP A 31 3.21 -16.12 6.94
CA ASP A 31 4.31 -16.08 7.89
C ASP A 31 4.73 -14.63 8.18
N ALA A 32 5.44 -14.42 9.29
CA ALA A 32 5.94 -13.10 9.66
C ALA A 32 6.92 -12.52 8.61
N LYS A 33 7.64 -13.42 7.92
CA LYS A 33 8.53 -13.12 6.80
C LYS A 33 8.37 -14.20 5.75
N GLU A 34 8.15 -13.81 4.50
CA GLU A 34 8.00 -14.72 3.37
C GLU A 34 8.95 -14.29 2.24
N VAL A 35 9.65 -15.25 1.64
CA VAL A 35 10.39 -15.02 0.40
C VAL A 35 9.39 -15.00 -0.75
N LEU A 36 9.47 -14.00 -1.62
CA LEU A 36 8.52 -13.81 -2.70
C LEU A 36 9.13 -14.19 -4.05
N PRO A 37 8.30 -14.70 -4.98
CA PRO A 37 8.73 -14.87 -6.36
C PRO A 37 8.99 -13.51 -7.01
N VAL A 38 10.07 -13.44 -7.78
CA VAL A 38 10.43 -12.30 -8.62
C VAL A 38 10.21 -12.68 -10.08
N SER A 39 9.51 -11.84 -10.84
CA SER A 39 9.41 -11.98 -12.29
C SER A 39 10.35 -10.95 -12.91
N CYS A 40 11.48 -11.39 -13.46
CA CYS A 40 12.52 -10.48 -13.96
C CYS A 40 13.20 -11.06 -15.20
N ASN A 41 13.42 -10.21 -16.22
CA ASN A 41 14.21 -10.58 -17.40
C ASN A 41 15.68 -10.76 -16.99
N ALA A 42 16.30 -11.84 -17.48
CA ALA A 42 17.71 -12.15 -17.24
C ALA A 42 18.69 -11.04 -17.69
N HIS A 43 18.28 -10.16 -18.60
CA HIS A 43 19.11 -9.07 -19.13
C HIS A 43 18.74 -7.69 -18.55
N ALA A 44 17.92 -7.62 -17.50
CA ALA A 44 17.62 -6.36 -16.86
C ALA A 44 18.90 -5.73 -16.29
N PRO A 45 19.14 -4.42 -16.52
CA PRO A 45 20.34 -3.76 -16.04
C PRO A 45 20.36 -3.68 -14.50
N THR A 46 21.55 -3.73 -13.93
CA THR A 46 21.77 -3.42 -12.51
C THR A 46 21.84 -1.91 -12.29
N LEU A 47 21.71 -1.48 -11.04
CA LEU A 47 21.91 -0.08 -10.67
C LEU A 47 23.40 0.30 -10.76
N VAL A 48 23.68 1.59 -10.94
CA VAL A 48 25.04 2.15 -10.94
C VAL A 48 25.16 3.16 -9.77
N PRO A 49 26.24 3.12 -8.97
CA PRO A 49 26.49 4.14 -7.95
C PRO A 49 26.47 5.56 -8.54
N GLY A 50 25.92 6.51 -7.80
CA GLY A 50 25.81 7.90 -8.24
C GLY A 50 24.80 8.17 -9.36
N GLN A 51 24.06 7.18 -9.87
CA GLN A 51 23.05 7.42 -10.90
C GLN A 51 21.79 8.11 -10.34
N ALA A 52 21.02 8.73 -11.22
CA ALA A 52 19.70 9.22 -10.88
C ALA A 52 18.67 8.08 -10.89
N LEU A 53 17.69 8.13 -9.99
CA LEU A 53 16.59 7.17 -9.91
C LEU A 53 15.26 7.93 -9.79
N LYS A 54 14.34 7.74 -10.74
CA LYS A 54 12.96 8.27 -10.69
C LYS A 54 12.03 7.21 -10.10
N VAL A 55 11.42 7.53 -8.97
CA VAL A 55 10.46 6.65 -8.28
C VAL A 55 9.09 7.30 -8.29
N MET A 56 8.07 6.51 -8.61
CA MET A 56 6.66 6.88 -8.50
C MET A 56 6.00 5.96 -7.49
N ILE A 57 5.17 6.52 -6.61
CA ILE A 57 4.26 5.75 -5.76
C ILE A 57 2.82 6.10 -6.10
N TRP A 58 1.93 5.11 -6.05
CA TRP A 58 0.52 5.34 -6.33
C TRP A 58 -0.38 4.25 -5.76
N ASN A 59 -1.30 4.63 -4.87
CA ASN A 59 -2.48 3.84 -4.57
C ASN A 59 -3.47 3.98 -5.74
N VAL A 60 -3.80 2.87 -6.39
CA VAL A 60 -4.65 2.87 -7.59
C VAL A 60 -6.11 2.51 -7.30
N GLN A 61 -6.48 2.42 -6.02
CA GLN A 61 -7.86 2.20 -5.57
C GLN A 61 -8.54 1.03 -6.26
N TYR A 62 -7.84 -0.11 -6.38
CA TYR A 62 -8.32 -1.31 -7.10
C TYR A 62 -8.99 -0.98 -8.44
N LEU A 63 -8.46 0.05 -9.12
CA LEU A 63 -8.91 0.56 -10.41
C LEU A 63 -10.38 1.04 -10.42
N ALA A 64 -10.98 1.33 -9.27
CA ALA A 64 -12.35 1.80 -9.17
C ALA A 64 -12.59 3.16 -9.84
N GLY A 65 -11.60 4.04 -9.77
CA GLY A 65 -11.76 5.43 -10.17
C GLY A 65 -12.71 6.21 -9.28
N LYS A 66 -13.03 7.43 -9.71
CA LYS A 66 -13.64 8.48 -8.86
C LYS A 66 -15.17 8.54 -8.92
N ARG A 67 -15.82 7.51 -9.46
CA ARG A 67 -17.28 7.52 -9.74
C ARG A 67 -18.13 6.91 -8.62
N TYR A 68 -17.50 6.38 -7.58
CA TYR A 68 -18.12 5.55 -6.56
C TYR A 68 -17.90 6.16 -5.18
N VAL A 69 -18.87 6.00 -4.28
CA VAL A 69 -18.74 6.31 -2.86
C VAL A 69 -18.89 5.01 -2.08
N PHE A 70 -17.78 4.37 -1.79
CA PHE A 70 -17.79 3.03 -1.20
C PHE A 70 -18.25 3.06 0.26
N TRP A 71 -18.90 1.97 0.69
CA TRP A 71 -19.42 1.78 2.05
C TRP A 71 -18.35 1.93 3.15
N ASN A 72 -17.08 1.66 2.82
CA ASN A 72 -15.94 1.78 3.72
C ASN A 72 -15.21 3.13 3.59
N ASP A 73 -15.60 3.99 2.64
CA ASP A 73 -14.97 5.29 2.41
C ASP A 73 -15.61 6.39 3.26
N LEU A 74 -16.94 6.48 3.22
CA LEU A 74 -17.73 7.48 3.94
C LEU A 74 -18.95 6.83 4.57
N ALA A 75 -19.46 7.43 5.65
CA ALA A 75 -20.61 6.90 6.39
C ALA A 75 -21.90 6.74 5.54
N GLN A 76 -21.99 7.49 4.44
CA GLN A 76 -23.13 7.48 3.51
C GLN A 76 -22.85 6.72 2.21
N GLY A 77 -21.68 6.09 2.08
CA GLY A 77 -21.36 5.26 0.91
C GLY A 77 -22.15 3.96 0.91
N ASP A 78 -22.59 3.55 -0.27
CA ASP A 78 -23.37 2.32 -0.49
C ASP A 78 -22.85 1.48 -1.67
N ASP A 79 -21.85 1.99 -2.41
CA ASP A 79 -21.21 1.24 -3.49
C ASP A 79 -20.34 0.09 -2.92
N GLU A 80 -20.44 -1.10 -3.51
CA GLU A 80 -19.66 -2.29 -3.14
C GLU A 80 -18.59 -2.66 -4.16
N SER A 81 -18.77 -2.30 -5.43
CA SER A 81 -17.87 -2.68 -6.53
C SER A 81 -17.99 -1.72 -7.73
N PRO A 82 -16.87 -1.34 -8.37
CA PRO A 82 -16.91 -0.67 -9.66
C PRO A 82 -17.38 -1.60 -10.79
N THR A 83 -17.84 -1.00 -11.89
CA THR A 83 -18.15 -1.74 -13.13
C THR A 83 -16.86 -2.20 -13.83
N PRO A 84 -16.88 -3.32 -14.57
CA PRO A 84 -15.73 -3.77 -15.37
C PRO A 84 -15.25 -2.72 -16.39
N GLU A 85 -16.17 -1.95 -16.98
CA GLU A 85 -15.87 -0.89 -17.92
C GLU A 85 -15.10 0.27 -17.26
N ASP A 86 -15.52 0.69 -16.07
CA ASP A 86 -14.80 1.74 -15.32
C ASP A 86 -13.44 1.24 -14.85
N MET A 87 -13.32 -0.02 -14.43
CA MET A 87 -12.02 -0.62 -14.10
C MET A 87 -11.08 -0.68 -15.31
N ALA A 88 -11.59 -1.05 -16.49
CA ALA A 88 -10.79 -1.06 -17.71
C ALA A 88 -10.34 0.35 -18.11
N PHE A 89 -11.19 1.36 -17.94
CA PHE A 89 -10.83 2.76 -18.18
C PHE A 89 -9.73 3.22 -17.22
N SER A 90 -9.91 3.01 -15.91
CA SER A 90 -8.91 3.37 -14.90
C SER A 90 -7.59 2.65 -15.14
N LEU A 91 -7.62 1.38 -15.54
CA LEU A 91 -6.43 0.61 -15.89
C LEU A 91 -5.63 1.23 -17.03
N ASP A 92 -6.30 1.63 -18.11
CA ASP A 92 -5.66 2.25 -19.27
C ASP A 92 -5.10 3.63 -18.90
N GLU A 93 -5.81 4.40 -18.07
CA GLU A 93 -5.36 5.69 -17.56
C GLU A 93 -4.17 5.57 -16.59
N VAL A 94 -4.16 4.57 -15.69
CA VAL A 94 -3.02 4.25 -14.83
C VAL A 94 -1.79 3.91 -15.68
N ALA A 95 -1.96 3.05 -16.69
CA ALA A 95 -0.88 2.71 -17.61
C ALA A 95 -0.39 3.92 -18.41
N ARG A 96 -1.29 4.80 -18.86
CA ARG A 96 -0.95 6.05 -19.55
C ARG A 96 -0.08 6.94 -18.67
N VAL A 97 -0.48 7.18 -17.41
CA VAL A 97 0.28 8.02 -16.47
C VAL A 97 1.66 7.43 -16.19
N ILE A 98 1.75 6.12 -15.94
CA ILE A 98 3.04 5.45 -15.73
C ILE A 98 3.95 5.61 -16.95
N ARG A 99 3.41 5.44 -18.16
CA ARG A 99 4.17 5.59 -19.40
C ARG A 99 4.63 7.02 -19.64
N ASP A 100 3.78 8.00 -19.39
CA ASP A 100 4.07 9.41 -19.58
C ASP A 100 5.08 9.93 -18.55
N GLU A 101 4.92 9.57 -17.28
CA GLU A 101 5.92 9.86 -16.24
C GLU A 101 7.22 9.09 -16.46
N ASN A 102 7.15 7.90 -17.07
CA ASN A 102 8.30 7.06 -17.40
C ASN A 102 9.26 6.84 -16.20
N PRO A 103 8.78 6.51 -14.97
CA PRO A 103 9.65 6.32 -13.82
C PRO A 103 10.49 5.05 -13.97
N ASP A 104 11.60 5.01 -13.26
CA ASP A 104 12.48 3.84 -13.20
C ASP A 104 11.90 2.72 -12.33
N VAL A 105 11.18 3.12 -11.28
CA VAL A 105 10.50 2.24 -10.33
C VAL A 105 9.10 2.77 -10.06
N VAL A 106 8.12 1.86 -10.01
CA VAL A 106 6.76 2.15 -9.58
C VAL A 106 6.42 1.29 -8.36
N LEU A 107 5.94 1.92 -7.28
CA LEU A 107 5.43 1.25 -6.08
C LEU A 107 3.91 1.44 -6.01
N LEU A 108 3.15 0.36 -6.24
CA LEU A 108 1.70 0.40 -6.34
C LEU A 108 1.04 -0.22 -5.12
N GLN A 109 -0.05 0.39 -4.66
CA GLN A 109 -0.93 -0.13 -3.61
C GLN A 109 -2.33 -0.36 -4.17
N GLU A 110 -3.09 -1.22 -3.50
CA GLU A 110 -4.48 -1.52 -3.84
C GLU A 110 -4.68 -2.07 -5.26
N LEU A 111 -3.90 -3.07 -5.64
CA LEU A 111 -4.21 -3.91 -6.80
C LEU A 111 -4.87 -5.20 -6.32
N ASP A 112 -6.02 -5.54 -6.88
CA ASP A 112 -6.71 -6.78 -6.53
C ASP A 112 -6.32 -7.97 -7.42
N ASP A 113 -6.39 -9.16 -6.83
CA ASP A 113 -6.21 -10.47 -7.44
C ASP A 113 -7.24 -11.45 -6.90
N GLY A 114 -8.32 -11.65 -7.67
CA GLY A 114 -9.39 -12.58 -7.31
C GLY A 114 -10.33 -12.08 -6.22
N ALA A 115 -10.41 -10.77 -5.98
CA ALA A 115 -11.39 -10.19 -5.07
C ALA A 115 -12.75 -10.02 -5.74
N LYS A 116 -13.84 -10.22 -4.98
CA LYS A 116 -15.21 -10.04 -5.51
C LYS A 116 -15.47 -8.59 -5.95
N ALA A 117 -14.95 -7.62 -5.19
CA ALA A 117 -15.16 -6.19 -5.47
C ALA A 117 -14.61 -5.75 -6.84
N SER A 118 -13.59 -6.44 -7.35
CA SER A 118 -12.95 -6.16 -8.65
C SER A 118 -13.27 -7.21 -9.71
N ASP A 119 -14.46 -7.84 -9.63
CA ASP A 119 -14.92 -8.88 -10.56
C ASP A 119 -13.89 -10.01 -10.76
N TYR A 120 -13.21 -10.37 -9.67
CA TYR A 120 -12.19 -11.44 -9.61
C TYR A 120 -11.00 -11.24 -10.57
N GLN A 121 -10.76 -10.01 -11.03
CA GLN A 121 -9.65 -9.70 -11.92
C GLN A 121 -8.30 -9.88 -11.23
N ASN A 122 -7.27 -10.16 -12.03
CA ASN A 122 -5.88 -10.02 -11.63
C ASN A 122 -5.35 -8.69 -12.18
N GLN A 123 -5.56 -7.63 -11.42
CA GLN A 123 -5.31 -6.26 -11.86
C GLN A 123 -3.82 -6.00 -12.07
N PHE A 124 -2.96 -6.55 -11.21
CA PHE A 124 -1.51 -6.44 -11.39
C PHE A 124 -1.07 -7.05 -12.72
N LYS A 125 -1.57 -8.25 -13.10
CA LYS A 125 -1.23 -8.87 -14.38
C LYS A 125 -1.70 -8.03 -15.56
N LEU A 126 -2.93 -7.52 -15.51
CA LEU A 126 -3.51 -6.68 -16.56
C LEU A 126 -2.72 -5.37 -16.76
N LEU A 127 -2.22 -4.78 -15.66
CA LEU A 127 -1.36 -3.62 -15.70
C LEU A 127 0.04 -3.97 -16.21
N GLN A 128 0.63 -5.06 -15.72
CA GLN A 128 1.95 -5.53 -16.14
C GLN A 128 1.99 -5.75 -17.67
N GLU A 129 0.94 -6.33 -18.25
CA GLU A 129 0.83 -6.51 -19.71
C GLU A 129 0.86 -5.17 -20.47
N ARG A 130 0.29 -4.09 -19.91
CA ARG A 130 0.27 -2.76 -20.52
C ARG A 130 1.59 -2.01 -20.44
N VAL A 131 2.52 -2.42 -19.58
CA VAL A 131 3.81 -1.76 -19.36
C VAL A 131 5.01 -2.72 -19.45
N ALA A 132 4.81 -3.90 -20.03
CA ALA A 132 5.80 -4.98 -20.09
C ALA A 132 7.07 -4.63 -20.87
N ASP A 133 6.97 -3.73 -21.84
CA ASP A 133 8.08 -3.15 -22.61
C ASP A 133 8.96 -2.20 -21.78
N LEU A 134 8.40 -1.60 -20.71
CA LEU A 134 9.12 -0.67 -19.84
C LEU A 134 9.73 -1.35 -18.62
N TYR A 135 9.00 -2.29 -18.00
CA TYR A 135 9.37 -2.88 -16.72
C TYR A 135 9.66 -4.38 -16.86
N PRO A 136 10.91 -4.76 -17.16
CA PRO A 136 11.30 -6.16 -17.29
C PRO A 136 11.26 -6.92 -15.96
N CYS A 137 11.18 -6.22 -14.81
CA CYS A 137 11.24 -6.83 -13.49
C CYS A 137 10.11 -6.35 -12.58
N SER A 138 9.58 -7.27 -11.78
CA SER A 138 8.51 -7.01 -10.84
C SER A 138 8.47 -8.00 -9.67
N ALA A 139 7.86 -7.57 -8.58
CA ALA A 139 7.51 -8.38 -7.43
C ALA A 139 6.17 -7.91 -6.85
N ARG A 140 5.45 -8.79 -6.16
CA ARG A 140 4.18 -8.48 -5.51
C ARG A 140 3.99 -9.25 -4.22
N ALA A 141 3.20 -8.69 -3.32
CA ALA A 141 2.84 -9.31 -2.05
C ALA A 141 1.37 -9.03 -1.74
N PHE A 142 0.64 -10.01 -1.24
CA PHE A 142 -0.68 -9.75 -0.66
C PHE A 142 -0.53 -8.97 0.64
N ASP A 143 -1.43 -8.00 0.86
CA ASP A 143 -1.62 -7.31 2.14
C ASP A 143 -2.99 -7.64 2.75
N TRP A 144 -3.93 -8.20 1.97
CA TRP A 144 -5.18 -8.77 2.46
C TRP A 144 -5.66 -9.89 1.53
N LYS A 145 -5.97 -11.07 2.09
CA LYS A 145 -6.43 -12.21 1.30
C LYS A 145 -7.37 -13.11 2.11
N ALA A 146 -8.47 -13.52 1.50
CA ALA A 146 -9.33 -14.60 1.99
C ALA A 146 -10.21 -15.10 0.85
N ASP A 147 -10.54 -16.39 0.85
CA ASP A 147 -11.42 -16.97 -0.16
C ASP A 147 -12.89 -16.55 0.10
N PHE A 148 -13.22 -16.22 1.35
CA PHE A 148 -14.51 -15.67 1.72
C PHE A 148 -14.43 -14.84 3.01
N VAL A 149 -14.92 -13.61 2.98
CA VAL A 149 -15.10 -12.75 4.15
C VAL A 149 -16.60 -12.66 4.48
N PRO A 150 -17.04 -13.09 5.68
CA PRO A 150 -18.44 -13.08 6.08
C PRO A 150 -18.92 -11.70 6.56
N ASP A 151 -18.50 -10.64 5.88
CA ASP A 151 -19.00 -9.28 6.08
C ASP A 151 -20.11 -9.02 5.04
N PRO A 152 -21.28 -8.47 5.41
CA PRO A 152 -22.37 -8.24 4.46
C PRO A 152 -21.98 -7.43 3.23
N HIS A 153 -21.11 -6.43 3.37
CA HIS A 153 -20.68 -5.55 2.27
C HIS A 153 -19.62 -6.18 1.38
N ILE A 154 -18.96 -7.24 1.84
CA ILE A 154 -17.97 -7.98 1.06
C ILE A 154 -18.60 -9.26 0.52
N SER A 155 -19.02 -10.15 1.43
CA SER A 155 -19.68 -11.43 1.16
C SER A 155 -19.07 -12.15 -0.04
N GLY A 156 -17.77 -12.41 0.04
CA GLY A 156 -16.95 -12.88 -1.08
C GLY A 156 -15.46 -12.88 -0.77
N SER A 157 -14.65 -13.18 -1.78
CA SER A 157 -13.21 -13.20 -1.68
C SER A 157 -12.61 -11.80 -1.66
N VAL A 158 -11.43 -11.68 -1.06
CA VAL A 158 -10.58 -10.49 -1.04
C VAL A 158 -9.15 -10.89 -1.41
N GLY A 159 -8.42 -10.01 -2.07
CA GLY A 159 -7.10 -10.34 -2.62
C GLY A 159 -6.30 -9.11 -2.99
N ARG A 160 -6.09 -8.21 -2.02
CA ARG A 160 -5.39 -6.95 -2.24
C ARG A 160 -3.87 -7.11 -2.15
N GLN A 161 -3.15 -6.42 -3.02
CA GLN A 161 -1.72 -6.56 -3.23
C GLN A 161 -0.98 -5.22 -3.23
N LEU A 162 0.27 -5.29 -2.77
CA LEU A 162 1.34 -4.35 -3.06
C LEU A 162 2.13 -4.86 -4.27
N ALA A 163 2.59 -3.96 -5.12
CA ALA A 163 3.43 -4.32 -6.26
C ALA A 163 4.60 -3.36 -6.46
N THR A 164 5.72 -3.89 -6.94
CA THR A 164 6.88 -3.13 -7.41
C THR A 164 7.11 -3.48 -8.88
N LEU A 165 7.17 -2.46 -9.73
CA LEU A 165 7.64 -2.55 -11.12
C LEU A 165 9.00 -1.85 -11.23
N SER A 166 9.97 -2.44 -11.92
CA SER A 166 11.34 -1.93 -12.00
C SER A 166 11.93 -2.09 -13.40
N ARG A 167 12.60 -1.03 -13.89
CA ARG A 167 13.47 -1.07 -15.07
C ARG A 167 14.76 -1.84 -14.82
N TYR A 168 15.18 -1.89 -13.56
CA TYR A 168 16.39 -2.53 -13.11
C TYR A 168 16.11 -3.92 -12.53
N GLN A 169 17.14 -4.75 -12.50
CA GLN A 169 17.08 -6.09 -11.94
C GLN A 169 16.58 -6.08 -10.49
N ILE A 170 15.63 -6.95 -10.19
CA ILE A 170 15.26 -7.31 -8.81
C ILE A 170 15.91 -8.66 -8.54
N GLU A 171 16.86 -8.71 -7.60
CA GLU A 171 17.58 -9.95 -7.27
C GLU A 171 16.73 -10.86 -6.38
N HIS A 172 16.11 -10.28 -5.35
CA HIS A 172 15.21 -10.98 -4.46
C HIS A 172 14.14 -10.04 -3.90
N ALA A 173 13.07 -10.64 -3.38
CA ALA A 173 11.98 -9.91 -2.74
C ALA A 173 11.46 -10.68 -1.52
N GLU A 174 10.97 -9.93 -0.52
CA GLU A 174 10.36 -10.50 0.68
C GLU A 174 9.17 -9.69 1.15
N ARG A 175 8.23 -10.37 1.82
CA ARG A 175 7.10 -9.77 2.50
C ARG A 175 7.36 -9.79 4.00
N LEU A 176 7.27 -8.63 4.65
CA LEU A 176 7.40 -8.50 6.10
C LEU A 176 6.05 -8.13 6.71
N GLN A 177 5.48 -9.01 7.53
CA GLN A 177 4.20 -8.78 8.20
C GLN A 177 4.31 -7.61 9.20
N LEU A 178 3.40 -6.64 9.08
CA LEU A 178 3.21 -5.60 10.09
C LEU A 178 2.26 -6.07 11.20
N PRO A 179 2.28 -5.44 12.40
CA PRO A 179 1.29 -5.68 13.44
C PRO A 179 -0.14 -5.56 12.90
N VAL A 180 -0.98 -6.53 13.26
CA VAL A 180 -2.38 -6.62 12.83
C VAL A 180 -3.26 -5.99 13.88
N GLU A 181 -4.29 -5.26 13.44
CA GLU A 181 -5.34 -4.69 14.30
C GLU A 181 -5.85 -5.69 15.35
N PRO A 182 -5.96 -5.29 16.62
CA PRO A 182 -6.57 -6.11 17.66
C PRO A 182 -8.00 -6.49 17.31
N ALA A 183 -8.30 -7.78 17.30
CA ALA A 183 -9.62 -8.30 17.01
C ALA A 183 -9.82 -9.64 17.73
N ASN A 184 -11.07 -10.09 17.87
CA ASN A 184 -11.34 -11.41 18.46
C ASN A 184 -10.76 -12.53 17.58
N PHE A 185 -10.52 -13.70 18.17
CA PHE A 185 -9.82 -14.81 17.51
C PHE A 185 -10.38 -15.18 16.13
N ILE A 186 -11.70 -15.08 15.94
CA ILE A 186 -12.39 -15.39 14.68
C ILE A 186 -12.22 -14.23 13.68
N SER A 187 -12.68 -13.04 14.04
CA SER A 187 -12.64 -11.86 13.15
C SER A 187 -11.22 -11.52 12.68
N ARG A 188 -10.21 -11.69 13.54
CA ARG A 188 -8.79 -11.46 13.21
C ARG A 188 -8.31 -12.27 12.02
N GLN A 189 -8.89 -13.45 11.77
CA GLN A 189 -8.50 -14.29 10.64
C GLN A 189 -8.87 -13.65 9.28
N PHE A 190 -9.91 -12.82 9.26
CA PHE A 190 -10.39 -12.14 8.04
C PHE A 190 -9.86 -10.73 7.87
N LYS A 191 -9.24 -10.15 8.90
CA LYS A 191 -8.65 -8.80 8.85
C LYS A 191 -7.50 -8.73 7.83
N PRO A 192 -7.20 -7.53 7.31
CA PRO A 192 -5.96 -7.27 6.61
C PRO A 192 -4.73 -7.78 7.37
N LYS A 193 -3.70 -8.08 6.59
CA LYS A 193 -2.39 -8.55 7.02
C LYS A 193 -1.36 -7.64 6.37
N ASN A 194 -1.49 -6.33 6.60
CA ASN A 194 -0.63 -5.30 6.03
C ASN A 194 0.85 -5.66 6.21
N ALA A 195 1.63 -5.30 5.21
CA ALA A 195 3.00 -5.75 5.12
C ALA A 195 3.87 -4.71 4.44
N VAL A 196 5.17 -4.89 4.56
CA VAL A 196 6.15 -4.22 3.72
C VAL A 196 6.62 -5.22 2.66
N LEU A 197 6.44 -4.88 1.39
CA LEU A 197 7.08 -5.54 0.27
C LEU A 197 8.48 -4.95 0.09
N VAL A 198 9.52 -5.74 0.34
CA VAL A 198 10.91 -5.34 0.16
C VAL A 198 11.44 -5.98 -1.12
N THR A 199 12.06 -5.17 -1.98
CA THR A 199 12.73 -5.59 -3.21
C THR A 199 14.17 -5.11 -3.20
N TYR A 200 15.09 -5.98 -3.59
CA TYR A 200 16.53 -5.71 -3.53
C TYR A 200 17.08 -5.57 -4.94
N LEU A 201 17.60 -4.38 -5.24
CA LEU A 201 18.18 -4.04 -6.53
C LEU A 201 19.70 -4.02 -6.40
N PRO A 202 20.43 -4.91 -7.10
CA PRO A 202 21.88 -4.94 -7.04
C PRO A 202 22.48 -3.72 -7.73
N LEU A 203 23.58 -3.22 -7.17
CA LEU A 203 24.46 -2.24 -7.81
C LEU A 203 25.63 -2.98 -8.50
N ASN A 204 26.15 -2.42 -9.58
CA ASN A 204 27.22 -3.02 -10.37
C ASN A 204 28.60 -3.04 -9.69
N ASP A 205 28.73 -2.43 -8.50
CA ASP A 205 29.91 -2.44 -7.64
C ASP A 205 29.85 -3.53 -6.56
N GLY A 206 28.80 -4.35 -6.54
CA GLY A 206 28.56 -5.39 -5.55
C GLY A 206 27.72 -4.93 -4.35
N GLY A 207 27.31 -3.66 -4.30
CA GLY A 207 26.33 -3.15 -3.35
C GLY A 207 24.89 -3.55 -3.70
N GLN A 208 23.94 -3.13 -2.88
CA GLN A 208 22.51 -3.27 -3.15
C GLN A 208 21.73 -2.08 -2.58
N MET A 209 20.58 -1.79 -3.17
CA MET A 209 19.58 -0.86 -2.65
C MET A 209 18.31 -1.63 -2.28
N ALA A 210 17.71 -1.30 -1.13
CA ALA A 210 16.40 -1.82 -0.74
C ALA A 210 15.29 -0.83 -1.13
N LEU A 211 14.33 -1.29 -1.92
CA LEU A 211 13.10 -0.57 -2.25
C LEU A 211 11.92 -1.23 -1.54
N LEU A 212 11.22 -0.45 -0.72
CA LEU A 212 10.16 -0.91 0.15
C LEU A 212 8.84 -0.27 -0.27
N ASN A 213 7.78 -1.08 -0.37
CA ASN A 213 6.42 -0.64 -0.62
C ASN A 213 5.54 -1.03 0.57
N THR A 214 4.68 -0.14 1.04
CA THR A 214 3.75 -0.42 2.14
C THR A 214 2.40 0.24 1.92
N HIS A 215 1.36 -0.35 2.51
CA HIS A 215 0.05 0.26 2.70
C HIS A 215 -0.34 0.02 4.16
N LEU A 216 -0.41 1.08 4.96
CA LEU A 216 -0.74 0.99 6.38
C LEU A 216 -2.26 0.94 6.60
N ASP A 217 -2.68 0.46 7.77
CA ASP A 217 -4.10 0.44 8.13
C ASP A 217 -4.69 1.85 8.06
N ARG A 218 -5.94 1.93 7.62
CA ARG A 218 -6.67 3.20 7.66
C ARG A 218 -7.05 3.53 9.09
N ALA A 219 -6.88 4.78 9.48
CA ALA A 219 -7.45 5.26 10.72
C ALA A 219 -8.99 5.16 10.61
N THR A 220 -9.61 4.29 11.41
CA THR A 220 -11.07 4.12 11.49
C THR A 220 -11.59 4.40 12.90
N GLN A 221 -10.79 4.04 13.90
CA GLN A 221 -11.02 4.30 15.32
C GLN A 221 -9.71 4.70 15.99
N PRO A 222 -9.74 5.51 17.06
CA PRO A 222 -8.53 5.82 17.82
C PRO A 222 -7.99 4.56 18.51
N ASP A 223 -6.92 3.98 17.97
CA ASP A 223 -6.22 2.83 18.53
C ASP A 223 -4.68 2.95 18.37
N GLU A 224 -3.95 1.93 18.84
CA GLU A 224 -2.49 1.88 18.75
C GLU A 224 -1.97 1.13 17.51
N THR A 225 -2.85 0.68 16.60
CA THR A 225 -2.49 -0.18 15.47
C THR A 225 -1.53 0.55 14.53
N LEU A 226 -1.90 1.75 14.09
CA LEU A 226 -1.07 2.59 13.23
C LEU A 226 0.27 2.93 13.88
N GLN A 227 0.28 3.26 15.18
CA GLN A 227 1.51 3.52 15.94
C GLN A 227 2.43 2.27 15.95
N ALA A 228 1.87 1.09 16.17
CA ALA A 228 2.61 -0.16 16.16
C ALA A 228 3.17 -0.48 14.77
N GLN A 229 2.39 -0.24 13.70
CA GLN A 229 2.82 -0.44 12.32
C GLN A 229 3.95 0.51 11.93
N VAL A 230 3.83 1.82 12.19
CA VAL A 230 4.89 2.79 11.91
C VAL A 230 6.16 2.45 12.71
N THR A 231 6.02 2.03 13.97
CA THR A 231 7.15 1.59 14.79
C THR A 231 7.83 0.34 14.22
N ALA A 232 7.05 -0.61 13.67
CA ALA A 232 7.59 -1.79 13.01
C ALA A 232 8.33 -1.43 11.71
N VAL A 233 7.77 -0.53 10.90
CA VAL A 233 8.43 0.03 9.70
C VAL A 233 9.75 0.69 10.10
N ALA A 234 9.75 1.58 11.09
CA ALA A 234 10.96 2.26 11.57
C ALA A 234 12.07 1.27 11.96
N LYS A 235 11.72 0.17 12.65
CA LYS A 235 12.69 -0.89 12.99
C LYS A 235 13.26 -1.61 11.77
N VAL A 236 12.51 -1.74 10.67
CA VAL A 236 13.03 -2.29 9.41
C VAL A 236 14.00 -1.30 8.78
N LEU A 237 13.64 -0.02 8.71
CA LEU A 237 14.50 1.04 8.14
C LEU A 237 15.79 1.22 8.95
N ASP A 238 15.71 1.24 10.28
CA ASP A 238 16.86 1.33 11.19
C ASP A 238 17.87 0.18 10.94
N LYS A 239 17.40 -1.01 10.53
CA LYS A 239 18.30 -2.13 10.17
C LYS A 239 19.02 -1.92 8.84
N PHE A 240 18.37 -1.32 7.84
CA PHE A 240 19.02 -0.99 6.58
C PHE A 240 20.03 0.14 6.79
N GLU A 241 19.62 1.18 7.52
CA GLU A 241 20.47 2.33 7.82
C GLU A 241 21.72 1.92 8.62
N SER A 242 21.58 1.11 9.68
CA SER A 242 22.73 0.65 10.48
C SER A 242 23.70 -0.26 9.73
N ARG A 243 23.26 -0.87 8.62
CA ARG A 243 24.11 -1.67 7.71
C ARG A 243 24.71 -0.85 6.57
N GLY A 244 24.40 0.44 6.48
CA GLY A 244 24.82 1.30 5.37
C GLY A 244 24.23 0.87 4.02
N THR A 245 23.11 0.13 4.01
CA THR A 245 22.41 -0.24 2.77
C THR A 245 21.48 0.91 2.38
N PRO A 246 21.68 1.57 1.21
CA PRO A 246 20.76 2.59 0.74
C PRO A 246 19.34 2.03 0.62
N TRP A 247 18.35 2.78 1.11
CA TRP A 247 16.97 2.33 1.10
C TRP A 247 16.01 3.47 0.79
N LEU A 248 14.87 3.12 0.21
CA LEU A 248 13.73 4.01 0.01
C LEU A 248 12.45 3.21 0.29
N ILE A 249 11.54 3.80 1.05
CA ILE A 249 10.18 3.27 1.27
C ILE A 249 9.17 4.27 0.73
N GLY A 250 8.12 3.78 0.09
CA GLY A 250 6.96 4.61 -0.19
C GLY A 250 5.65 3.85 -0.28
N GLY A 251 4.57 4.61 -0.26
CA GLY A 251 3.20 4.12 -0.37
C GLY A 251 2.24 4.96 0.44
N ASP A 252 1.05 4.40 0.68
CA ASP A 252 -0.01 5.02 1.45
C ASP A 252 0.16 4.69 2.95
N PHE A 253 0.48 5.72 3.74
CA PHE A 253 0.66 5.58 5.19
C PHE A 253 -0.63 5.85 5.96
N ASN A 254 -1.70 6.30 5.31
CA ASN A 254 -2.98 6.61 5.94
C ASN A 254 -2.86 7.56 7.16
N LEU A 255 -1.83 8.39 7.19
CA LEU A 255 -1.48 9.27 8.31
C LEU A 255 -1.21 10.69 7.81
N LEU A 256 -1.62 11.68 8.60
CA LEU A 256 -1.41 13.09 8.27
C LEU A 256 0.03 13.54 8.60
N PRO A 257 0.59 14.49 7.84
CA PRO A 257 1.84 15.14 8.18
C PRO A 257 1.64 16.20 9.28
N LEU A 258 2.73 16.65 9.88
CA LEU A 258 2.70 17.64 10.95
C LEU A 258 1.93 18.89 10.51
N GLY A 259 0.91 19.27 11.29
CA GLY A 259 0.13 20.49 11.09
C GLY A 259 -1.05 20.39 10.12
N GLN A 260 -1.18 19.32 9.32
CA GLN A 260 -2.28 19.20 8.35
C GLN A 260 -3.63 18.92 9.03
N PHE A 261 -3.62 18.24 10.19
CA PHE A 261 -4.82 18.00 11.01
C PHE A 261 -5.65 19.27 11.24
N ARG A 262 -4.99 20.40 11.58
CA ARG A 262 -5.68 21.68 11.84
C ARG A 262 -6.25 22.34 10.58
N ARG A 263 -5.84 21.88 9.39
CA ARG A 263 -6.31 22.40 8.11
C ARG A 263 -7.45 21.60 7.51
N LEU A 264 -7.71 20.40 8.03
CA LEU A 264 -8.86 19.62 7.63
C LEU A 264 -10.16 20.21 8.21
N PRO A 265 -11.27 20.15 7.45
CA PRO A 265 -12.61 20.33 7.99
C PRO A 265 -12.85 19.41 9.18
N ASP A 266 -13.66 19.83 10.15
CA ASP A 266 -13.90 19.06 11.38
C ASP A 266 -14.42 17.65 11.10
N GLU A 267 -15.29 17.50 10.09
CA GLU A 267 -15.85 16.21 9.65
C GLU A 267 -14.78 15.25 9.11
N GLN A 268 -13.68 15.78 8.57
CA GLN A 268 -12.59 15.02 7.97
C GLN A 268 -11.43 14.77 8.93
N ARG A 269 -11.46 15.37 10.14
CA ARG A 269 -10.43 15.20 11.17
C ARG A 269 -10.51 13.86 11.86
N THR A 270 -11.72 13.39 12.17
CA THR A 270 -11.87 12.07 12.78
C THR A 270 -11.68 11.02 11.68
N PRO A 271 -10.86 9.98 11.91
CA PRO A 271 -10.23 9.57 13.17
C PRO A 271 -8.74 9.89 13.29
N TYR A 272 -8.22 10.86 12.54
CA TYR A 272 -6.84 11.29 12.65
C TYR A 272 -6.54 11.99 13.99
N SER A 273 -5.27 11.97 14.36
CA SER A 273 -4.73 12.68 15.53
C SER A 273 -3.88 13.87 15.07
N ALA A 274 -3.88 14.94 15.89
CA ALA A 274 -2.93 16.05 15.71
C ALA A 274 -1.48 15.61 15.97
N ASP A 275 -1.30 14.63 16.85
CA ASP A 275 -0.04 13.93 17.08
C ASP A 275 -0.05 12.65 16.24
N SER A 276 0.49 12.76 15.02
CA SER A 276 0.49 11.66 14.06
C SER A 276 1.65 10.70 14.37
N ALA A 277 1.35 9.40 14.34
CA ALA A 277 2.34 8.33 14.55
C ALA A 277 3.52 8.41 13.56
N LEU A 278 3.32 9.08 12.42
CA LEU A 278 4.30 9.26 11.36
C LEU A 278 5.55 10.04 11.84
N HIS A 279 5.50 10.73 12.99
CA HIS A 279 6.67 11.38 13.59
C HIS A 279 7.83 10.45 13.89
N VAL A 280 7.54 9.19 14.20
CA VAL A 280 8.57 8.16 14.41
C VAL A 280 9.48 8.00 13.18
N LEU A 281 8.98 8.32 11.98
CA LEU A 281 9.74 8.31 10.74
C LEU A 281 10.30 9.70 10.39
N TRP A 282 9.47 10.75 10.35
CA TRP A 282 9.92 12.06 9.87
C TRP A 282 10.92 12.75 10.81
N ASP A 283 10.98 12.36 12.10
CA ASP A 283 11.97 12.90 13.04
C ASP A 283 13.37 12.29 12.79
N LYS A 284 13.42 11.15 12.08
CA LYS A 284 14.66 10.40 11.81
C LYS A 284 15.13 10.52 10.38
N TYR A 285 14.19 10.49 9.42
CA TYR A 285 14.49 10.29 8.02
C TYR A 285 13.87 11.38 7.15
N PRO A 286 14.55 11.79 6.06
CA PRO A 286 13.97 12.64 5.05
C PRO A 286 12.63 12.09 4.52
N MET A 287 11.66 12.99 4.33
CA MET A 287 10.28 12.69 3.92
C MET A 287 9.89 13.53 2.70
N ILE A 288 9.14 12.95 1.78
CA ILE A 288 8.50 13.62 0.64
C ILE A 288 7.01 13.29 0.63
N PRO A 289 6.12 14.29 0.55
CA PRO A 289 6.41 15.71 0.79
C PRO A 289 7.00 15.94 2.17
N THR A 290 7.84 16.96 2.34
CA THR A 290 8.26 17.40 3.68
C THR A 290 7.06 17.93 4.48
N ASN A 291 7.17 18.01 5.81
CA ASN A 291 6.14 18.65 6.64
C ASN A 291 5.82 20.08 6.17
N ASN A 292 6.82 20.85 5.72
CA ASN A 292 6.59 22.20 5.19
C ASN A 292 5.92 22.19 3.81
N GLU A 293 6.18 21.19 2.96
CA GLU A 293 5.50 21.06 1.67
C GLU A 293 4.03 20.66 1.87
N ALA A 294 3.77 19.61 2.65
CA ALA A 294 2.42 19.09 2.89
C ALA A 294 1.54 20.01 3.76
N SER A 295 2.18 20.84 4.59
CA SER A 295 1.52 21.76 5.52
C SER A 295 1.95 23.21 5.33
N GLY A 296 2.46 23.59 4.17
CA GLY A 296 2.92 24.95 3.91
C GLY A 296 1.86 25.87 3.32
N VAL A 297 2.36 27.00 2.83
CA VAL A 297 1.60 27.92 1.97
C VAL A 297 1.22 27.25 0.64
N ASP A 298 2.15 26.47 0.06
CA ASP A 298 1.97 25.79 -1.24
C ASP A 298 1.40 24.37 -1.13
N ARG A 299 0.83 24.02 0.04
CA ARG A 299 0.34 22.65 0.33
C ARG A 299 -0.60 22.07 -0.72
N ALA A 300 -1.35 22.91 -1.42
CA ALA A 300 -2.30 22.47 -2.44
C ALA A 300 -1.63 21.61 -3.52
N GLN A 301 -0.35 21.89 -3.83
CA GLN A 301 0.47 21.14 -4.79
C GLN A 301 0.96 19.79 -4.26
N TRP A 302 0.78 19.53 -2.96
CA TRP A 302 1.31 18.35 -2.25
C TRP A 302 0.22 17.50 -1.62
N LEU A 303 -1.06 17.81 -1.87
CA LEU A 303 -2.18 16.96 -1.51
C LEU A 303 -2.15 15.72 -2.41
N THR A 304 -2.28 14.54 -1.81
CA THR A 304 -2.16 13.26 -2.49
C THR A 304 -3.45 12.47 -2.46
N HIS A 305 -4.43 12.89 -1.67
CA HIS A 305 -5.69 12.18 -1.56
C HIS A 305 -6.86 13.13 -1.83
N TYR A 306 -7.70 12.71 -2.76
CA TYR A 306 -8.98 13.29 -3.09
C TYR A 306 -10.06 12.27 -2.71
N PRO A 307 -10.68 12.40 -1.52
CA PRO A 307 -11.73 11.48 -1.10
C PRO A 307 -12.86 11.42 -2.12
N ASN A 308 -13.54 10.27 -2.21
CA ASN A 308 -14.80 10.12 -2.96
C ASN A 308 -15.99 10.80 -2.27
N ASP A 309 -15.78 11.99 -1.71
CA ASP A 309 -16.81 12.80 -1.06
C ASP A 309 -17.40 13.79 -2.09
N PRO A 310 -18.70 13.68 -2.43
CA PRO A 310 -19.37 14.63 -3.33
C PRO A 310 -19.37 16.08 -2.82
N GLY A 311 -19.15 16.29 -1.52
CA GLY A 311 -19.02 17.61 -0.91
C GLY A 311 -17.66 18.28 -1.15
N LEU A 312 -16.66 17.54 -1.64
CA LEU A 312 -15.31 18.06 -1.89
C LEU A 312 -15.08 18.38 -3.37
N SER A 313 -14.48 19.54 -3.63
CA SER A 313 -14.17 20.03 -4.98
C SER A 313 -12.74 19.71 -5.45
N GLY A 314 -11.98 18.96 -4.65
CA GLY A 314 -10.62 18.56 -4.98
C GLY A 314 -9.92 17.84 -3.82
N PRO A 315 -8.62 17.57 -3.98
CA PRO A 315 -7.78 16.96 -2.95
C PRO A 315 -7.81 17.77 -1.65
N ASP A 316 -7.77 17.09 -0.50
CA ASP A 316 -7.90 17.75 0.80
C ASP A 316 -6.76 17.43 1.78
N ARG A 317 -6.02 16.33 1.55
CA ARG A 317 -4.98 15.85 2.45
C ARG A 317 -3.82 15.16 1.74
N THR A 318 -2.77 14.90 2.50
CA THR A 318 -1.60 14.12 2.11
C THR A 318 -1.55 12.88 2.99
N VAL A 319 -1.48 11.70 2.38
CA VAL A 319 -1.33 10.41 3.07
C VAL A 319 -0.32 9.48 2.39
N ASP A 320 0.14 9.86 1.19
CA ASP A 320 1.12 9.11 0.41
C ASP A 320 2.50 9.76 0.55
N TYR A 321 3.50 8.95 0.91
CA TYR A 321 4.83 9.46 1.23
C TYR A 321 5.94 8.60 0.68
N LEU A 322 7.08 9.25 0.45
CA LEU A 322 8.38 8.63 0.26
C LEU A 322 9.28 9.00 1.44
N PHE A 323 9.85 8.01 2.11
CA PHE A 323 10.97 8.19 3.04
C PHE A 323 12.21 7.50 2.46
N TYR A 324 13.39 8.04 2.74
CA TYR A 324 14.62 7.52 2.15
C TYR A 324 15.82 7.68 3.08
N SER A 325 16.83 6.81 2.89
CA SER A 325 18.10 6.90 3.61
C SER A 325 18.74 8.27 3.40
N PRO A 326 19.32 8.91 4.44
CA PRO A 326 20.08 10.15 4.31
C PRO A 326 21.28 10.06 3.35
N SER A 327 21.74 8.86 3.02
CA SER A 327 22.77 8.61 1.99
C SER A 327 22.30 8.93 0.56
N ILE A 328 20.99 8.99 0.33
CA ILE A 328 20.38 9.31 -0.96
C ILE A 328 19.99 10.78 -0.98
N LYS A 329 20.25 11.47 -2.11
CA LYS A 329 19.91 12.89 -2.27
C LYS A 329 18.65 13.07 -3.11
N ARG A 330 17.64 13.74 -2.58
CA ARG A 330 16.49 14.24 -3.37
C ARG A 330 16.98 15.30 -4.38
N VAL A 331 16.61 15.12 -5.65
CA VAL A 331 16.85 16.07 -6.75
C VAL A 331 15.60 16.89 -7.02
N GLU A 332 14.46 16.23 -7.20
CA GLU A 332 13.16 16.85 -7.45
C GLU A 332 12.06 15.96 -6.87
N ALA A 333 10.91 16.55 -6.55
CA ALA A 333 9.69 15.79 -6.26
C ALA A 333 8.46 16.62 -6.59
N THR A 334 7.35 15.94 -6.88
CA THR A 334 6.07 16.56 -7.22
C THR A 334 4.92 15.57 -6.96
N VAL A 335 3.69 16.09 -6.87
CA VAL A 335 2.47 15.29 -6.98
C VAL A 335 1.83 15.68 -8.30
N ARG A 336 1.61 14.72 -9.20
CA ARG A 336 0.96 14.99 -10.48
C ARG A 336 -0.56 14.98 -10.27
N GLN A 337 -1.17 16.16 -10.24
CA GLN A 337 -2.60 16.33 -9.96
C GLN A 337 -3.42 16.57 -11.24
N ASP A 338 -2.95 17.42 -12.15
CA ASP A 338 -3.76 18.05 -13.21
C ASP A 338 -4.61 17.09 -14.06
N ASP A 339 -4.06 15.92 -14.42
CA ASP A 339 -4.72 14.93 -15.26
C ASP A 339 -5.02 13.60 -14.55
N THR A 340 -4.90 13.55 -13.21
CA THR A 340 -5.04 12.31 -12.42
C THR A 340 -6.23 12.33 -11.46
N LEU A 341 -6.87 13.48 -11.24
CA LEU A 341 -7.99 13.68 -10.28
C LEU A 341 -9.22 12.78 -10.49
N ARG A 342 -9.30 12.05 -11.61
CA ARG A 342 -10.43 11.16 -11.97
C ARG A 342 -10.07 9.67 -12.03
N ILE A 343 -8.78 9.34 -11.88
CA ILE A 343 -8.25 7.99 -12.13
C ILE A 343 -8.25 7.13 -10.85
N SER A 344 -7.91 7.75 -9.72
CA SER A 344 -7.87 7.15 -8.37
C SER A 344 -8.19 8.25 -7.36
N ASP A 345 -8.67 7.89 -6.18
CA ASP A 345 -8.78 8.80 -5.03
C ASP A 345 -7.41 9.17 -4.44
N HIS A 346 -6.34 8.51 -4.88
CA HIS A 346 -4.96 8.95 -4.64
C HIS A 346 -4.29 9.48 -5.89
N LEU A 347 -3.36 10.42 -5.70
CA LEU A 347 -2.59 11.09 -6.74
C LEU A 347 -1.14 10.61 -6.67
N PRO A 348 -0.50 10.37 -7.82
CA PRO A 348 0.84 9.82 -7.84
C PRO A 348 1.87 10.82 -7.32
N VAL A 349 2.69 10.35 -6.38
CA VAL A 349 3.84 11.10 -5.86
C VAL A 349 5.08 10.63 -6.61
N ILE A 350 5.79 11.57 -7.23
CA ILE A 350 6.96 11.32 -8.05
C ILE A 350 8.15 12.02 -7.42
N ALA A 351 9.28 11.32 -7.31
CA ALA A 351 10.52 11.91 -6.88
C ALA A 351 11.71 11.36 -7.67
N ARG A 352 12.69 12.24 -7.90
CA ARG A 352 13.97 11.86 -8.49
C ARG A 352 15.06 12.01 -7.45
N PHE A 353 15.88 10.98 -7.37
CA PHE A 353 16.95 10.86 -6.40
C PHE A 353 18.29 10.72 -7.10
N LEU A 354 19.36 11.07 -6.42
CA LEU A 354 20.73 10.70 -6.76
C LEU A 354 21.17 9.66 -5.74
N LEU A 355 21.50 8.46 -6.22
CA LEU A 355 22.05 7.40 -5.38
C LEU A 355 23.43 7.84 -4.84
N PRO A 356 23.88 7.31 -3.68
CA PRO A 356 25.22 7.59 -3.20
C PRO A 356 26.26 7.21 -4.27
N ALA A 357 27.20 8.12 -4.51
CA ALA A 357 28.44 7.77 -5.19
C ALA A 357 29.38 7.13 -4.15
N ASN A 358 30.12 6.10 -4.56
CA ASN A 358 31.12 5.47 -3.70
C ASN A 358 32.18 6.43 -3.19
#